data_AF-W1WXT0-F1
#
_entry.id   AF-W1WXT0-F1
#
_cell.length_a   1.000
_cell.length_b   1.000
_cell.length_c   1.000
_cell.angle_alpha   90.00
_cell.angle_beta   90.00
_cell.angle_gamma   90.00
#
_symmetry.space_group_name_H-M   'P 1'
#
loop_
_entity.id
_entity.type
_entity.pdbx_description
1 polymer ?
#
loop_
_entity_poly.entity_id
_entity_poly.type
_entity_poly.pdbx_seq_one_letter_code
_entity_poly.pdbx_strand_id
1 'polypeptide(L)' 'MLTFIELLIGVVVIVGVARYIIKGYSATGVLFVGGLLLLIISAIMGHKVLPSSQASTGYSATDIVEYVKI' A
#
# COMPACT_ATOMS: atom_id res chain seq x y z
N MET A 1 -3.27 -19.72 2.86
CA MET A 1 -1.82 -19.64 3.18
C MET A 1 -1.22 -18.43 2.44
N LEU A 2 -1.76 -17.24 2.71
CA LEU A 2 -1.38 -15.93 2.11
C LEU A 2 -1.18 -14.89 3.24
N THR A 3 -1.99 -15.02 4.29
CA THR A 3 -2.00 -14.22 5.52
C THR A 3 -0.64 -14.05 6.22
N PHE A 4 0.22 -15.06 6.24
CA PHE A 4 1.54 -14.95 6.90
C PHE A 4 2.50 -14.01 6.15
N ILE A 5 2.46 -14.03 4.80
CA ILE A 5 3.31 -13.18 3.95
C ILE A 5 2.82 -11.73 4.02
N GLU A 6 1.51 -11.51 4.00
CA GLU A 6 0.89 -10.18 4.18
C GLU A 6 1.28 -9.54 5.52
N LEU A 7 1.21 -10.32 6.60
CA LEU A 7 1.66 -9.88 7.92
C LEU A 7 3.14 -9.52 7.94
N LEU A 8 4.00 -10.32 7.30
CA LEU A 8 5.43 -10.07 7.24
C LEU A 8 5.73 -8.76 6.47
N ILE A 9 5.06 -8.55 5.33
CA ILE A 9 5.14 -7.31 4.54
C ILE A 9 4.70 -6.12 5.37
N GLY A 10 3.56 -6.21 6.07
CA GLY A 10 3.06 -5.16 6.95
C GLY A 10 4.07 -4.79 8.04
N VAL A 11 4.66 -5.79 8.71
CA VAL A 11 5.67 -5.58 9.76
C VAL A 11 6.91 -4.87 9.21
N VAL A 12 7.42 -5.30 8.05
CA VAL A 12 8.59 -4.68 7.42
C VAL A 12 8.32 -3.22 7.07
N VAL A 13 7.15 -2.91 6.51
CA VAL A 13 6.79 -1.54 6.15
C VAL A 13 6.62 -0.67 7.39
N ILE A 14 5.97 -1.17 8.46
CA ILE A 14 5.79 -0.42 9.71
C ILE A 14 7.14 -0.08 10.35
N VAL A 15 8.06 -1.05 10.44
CA VAL A 15 9.40 -0.82 10.99
C VAL A 15 10.17 0.19 10.14
N GLY A 16 10.07 0.08 8.80
CA GLY A 16 10.66 1.03 7.87
C GLY A 16 10.15 2.46 8.09
N VAL A 17 8.83 2.64 8.05
CA VAL A 17 8.15 3.94 8.27
C VAL A 17 8.52 4.53 9.62
N ALA A 18 8.46 3.74 10.70
CA ALA A 18 8.81 4.19 12.05
C ALA A 18 10.25 4.71 12.11
N ARG A 19 11.20 3.99 11.49
CA ARG A 19 12.60 4.41 11.42
C ARG A 19 12.77 5.73 10.68
N TYR A 20 12.07 5.92 9.56
CA TYR A 20 12.15 7.17 8.79
C TYR A 20 11.52 8.35 9.55
N ILE A 21 10.46 8.14 10.32
CA ILE A 21 9.90 9.17 11.19
C ILE A 21 10.88 9.56 12.30
N ILE A 22 11.48 8.59 12.98
CA ILE A 22 12.48 8.85 14.04
C ILE A 22 13.72 9.57 13.50
N LYS A 23 14.09 9.31 12.24
CA LYS A 23 15.24 9.96 11.57
C LYS A 23 14.96 11.43 11.17
N GLY A 24 13.76 11.94 11.44
CA GLY A 24 13.41 13.35 11.21
C GLY A 24 12.90 13.66 9.81
N TYR A 25 12.52 12.64 9.02
CA TYR A 25 11.79 12.88 7.77
C TYR A 25 10.33 13.26 8.07
N SER A 26 9.70 14.00 7.16
CA SER A 26 8.29 14.41 7.30
C SER A 26 7.39 13.20 7.47
N ALA A 27 6.69 13.12 8.61
CA ALA A 27 5.77 12.02 8.90
C ALA A 27 4.70 11.87 7.82
N THR A 28 4.17 12.97 7.31
CA THR A 28 3.15 12.97 6.25
C THR A 28 3.66 12.33 4.96
N GLY A 29 4.87 12.68 4.52
CA GLY A 29 5.45 12.12 3.31
C GLY A 29 5.82 10.65 3.47
N VAL A 30 6.41 10.28 4.61
CA VAL A 30 6.81 8.89 4.89
C VAL A 30 5.58 7.97 4.98
N LEU A 31 4.51 8.42 5.65
CA LEU A 31 3.25 7.67 5.74
C LEU A 31 2.58 7.51 4.37
N PHE A 32 2.56 8.56 3.56
CA PHE A 32 2.00 8.51 2.21
C PHE A 32 2.75 7.52 1.32
N VAL A 33 4.08 7.60 1.28
CA VAL A 33 4.91 6.67 0.49
C VAL A 33 4.78 5.24 1.00
N GLY A 34 4.74 5.03 2.32
CA GLY A 34 4.52 3.71 2.93
C GLY A 34 3.17 3.10 2.55
N GLY A 35 2.10 3.90 2.58
CA GLY A 35 0.76 3.47 2.16
C GLY A 35 0.69 3.15 0.67
N LEU A 36 1.30 3.99 -0.18
CA LEU A 36 1.32 3.80 -1.62
C LEU A 36 2.11 2.54 -2.02
N LEU A 37 3.23 2.27 -1.32
CA LEU A 37 4.03 1.06 -1.49
C LEU A 37 3.23 -0.19 -1.11
N LEU A 38 2.48 -0.17 -0.01
CA LEU A 38 1.59 -1.27 0.38
C LEU A 38 0.47 -1.50 -0.65
N LEU A 39 -0.08 -0.43 -1.21
CA LEU A 39 -1.08 -0.51 -2.28
C LEU A 39 -0.53 -1.20 -3.52
N ILE A 40 0.68 -0.84 -3.95
CA ILE A 40 1.35 -1.46 -5.10
C ILE A 40 1.59 -2.95 -4.83
N ILE A 41 2.08 -3.31 -3.63
CA ILE A 41 2.29 -4.71 -3.26
C ILE A 41 0.97 -5.48 -3.26
N SER A 42 -0.09 -4.89 -2.72
CA SER A 42 -1.44 -5.46 -2.73
C SER A 42 -1.95 -5.74 -4.16
N ALA A 43 -1.73 -4.79 -5.07
CA ALA A 43 -2.07 -4.92 -6.48
C ALA A 43 -1.30 -6.08 -7.16
N ILE A 44 0.01 -6.18 -6.91
CA ILE A 44 0.87 -7.24 -7.47
C ILE A 44 0.50 -8.61 -6.89
N MET A 45 0.08 -8.67 -5.62
CA MET A 45 -0.39 -9.89 -4.96
C MET A 45 -1.80 -10.32 -5.42
N GLY A 46 -2.42 -9.62 -6.37
CA GLY A 46 -3.74 -9.95 -6.90
C GLY A 46 -4.90 -9.65 -5.95
N HIS A 47 -4.65 -8.90 -4.87
CA HIS A 47 -5.73 -8.42 -4.02
C HIS A 47 -6.48 -7.30 -4.74
N LYS A 48 -7.83 -7.34 -4.69
CA LYS A 48 -8.65 -6.24 -5.20
C LYS A 48 -8.33 -4.98 -4.38
N VAL A 49 -7.61 -4.07 -5.02
CA VAL A 49 -7.23 -2.77 -4.46
C VAL A 49 -8.43 -1.81 -4.45
N LEU A 50 -9.38 -2.03 -5.36
CA LEU A 50 -10.65 -1.31 -5.40
C LEU A 50 -11.65 -1.87 -4.36
N PRO A 51 -12.34 -1.01 -3.60
CA PRO A 51 -13.45 -1.43 -2.76
C PRO A 51 -14.51 -2.16 -3.60
N SER A 52 -15.19 -3.14 -3.01
CA SER A 52 -16.09 -4.10 -3.65
C SER A 52 -17.23 -3.51 -4.51
N SER A 53 -17.40 -2.19 -4.50
CA SER A 53 -18.44 -1.43 -5.19
C SER A 53 -17.97 -0.73 -6.47
N GLN A 54 -16.72 -0.90 -6.92
CA GLN A 54 -16.19 -0.24 -8.11
C GLN A 54 -15.57 -1.25 -9.10
N ALA A 55 -15.94 -1.13 -10.37
CA ALA A 55 -15.50 -2.02 -11.44
C ALA A 55 -14.00 -1.82 -11.70
N SER A 56 -13.22 -2.90 -11.63
CA SER A 56 -11.80 -2.86 -12.01
C SER A 56 -11.67 -2.33 -13.43
N THR A 57 -10.76 -1.37 -13.63
CA THR A 57 -10.49 -0.78 -14.95
C THR A 57 -9.79 -1.73 -15.92
N GLY A 58 -9.51 -2.97 -15.50
CA GLY A 58 -8.83 -3.98 -16.31
C GLY A 58 -7.29 -3.89 -16.30
N TYR A 59 -6.72 -2.86 -15.67
CA TYR A 59 -5.28 -2.70 -15.46
C TYR A 59 -4.98 -2.28 -14.01
N SER A 60 -4.15 -3.08 -13.30
CA SER A 60 -3.75 -2.78 -11.90
C SER A 60 -3.04 -1.43 -11.74
N ALA A 61 -2.50 -0.86 -12.81
CA ALA A 61 -1.82 0.43 -12.80
C ALA A 61 -2.79 1.63 -12.70
N THR A 62 -3.97 1.55 -13.33
CA THR A 62 -5.00 2.60 -13.27
C THR A 62 -5.81 2.53 -11.98
N ASP A 63 -6.01 1.32 -11.46
CA ASP A 63 -6.71 1.06 -10.20
C ASP A 63 -6.01 1.72 -8.97
N ILE A 64 -4.67 1.83 -8.98
CA ILE A 64 -3.90 2.52 -7.92
C ILE A 64 -4.14 4.04 -7.97
N VAL A 65 -4.17 4.64 -9.16
CA VAL A 65 -4.41 6.09 -9.33
C VAL A 65 -5.86 6.44 -8.98
N GLU A 66 -6.79 5.55 -9.28
CA GLU A 66 -8.21 5.74 -8.96
C GLU A 66 -8.46 5.62 -7.46
N TYR A 67 -7.81 4.70 -6.74
CA TYR A 67 -7.87 4.65 -5.28
C TYR A 67 -7.33 5.91 -4.61
N VAL A 68 -6.23 6.48 -5.10
CA VAL A 68 -5.64 7.72 -4.54
C VAL A 68 -6.49 8.97 -4.83
N LYS A 69 -7.36 8.92 -5.85
CA LYS A 69 -8.28 10.03 -6.18
C LYS A 69 -9.50 10.10 -5.27
N ILE A 70 -9.89 9.01 -4.61
CA ILE A 70 -11.01 8.96 -3.64
C ILE A 70 -10.59 9.71 -2.37
#